data_AF-A0A1F8U6N9-F1
#
_entry.id   AF-A0A1F8U6N9-F1
#
_cell.length_a   1.000
_cell.length_b   1.000
_cell.length_c   1.000
_cell.angle_alpha   90.00
_cell.angle_beta   90.00
_cell.angle_gamma   90.00
#
_symmetry.space_group_name_H-M   'P 1'
#
loop_
_entity.id
_entity.type
_entity.pdbx_description
1 polymer ?
#
loop_
_entity_poly.entity_id
_entity_poly.type
_entity_poly.pdbx_seq_one_letter_code
_entity_poly.pdbx_strand_id
1 'polypeptide(L)'
;MTTLFIYTLRLLYDEEREKLTLRAAVPVTTYDVVSRLLTFSTLKRKPSEKDQSEAFRLLSRYNIIQKISGTWEEPECRFLIFPSILVALPNDAIGRIYSSLETDINSGNQVGIEEMDQEIIRGEEPL
;
A
#
# COMPACT_ATOMS: atom_id res chain seq x y z
N MET A 1 1.67 1.19 9.58
CA MET A 1 2.18 1.46 8.21
C MET A 1 2.97 0.28 7.63
N THR A 2 3.99 -0.24 8.32
CA THR A 2 4.85 -1.32 7.79
C THR A 2 4.11 -2.59 7.37
N THR A 3 3.03 -2.96 8.06
CA THR A 3 2.18 -4.12 7.70
C THR A 3 1.60 -4.02 6.28
N LEU A 4 1.23 -2.82 5.84
CA LEU A 4 0.74 -2.63 4.48
C LEU A 4 1.86 -2.74 3.45
N PHE A 5 3.03 -2.18 3.74
CA PHE A 5 4.20 -2.30 2.86
C PHE A 5 4.62 -3.75 2.65
N ILE A 6 4.72 -4.56 3.72
CA ILE A 6 5.09 -5.98 3.58
C ILE A 6 4.01 -6.77 2.83
N TYR A 7 2.74 -6.45 3.02
CA TYR A 7 1.64 -7.04 2.26
C TYR A 7 1.71 -6.69 0.76
N THR A 8 1.90 -5.42 0.42
CA THR A 8 2.04 -4.97 -0.97
C THR A 8 3.24 -5.62 -1.66
N LEU A 9 4.39 -5.69 -0.98
CA LEU A 9 5.58 -6.37 -1.50
C LEU A 9 5.32 -7.86 -1.73
N ARG A 10 4.55 -8.51 -0.84
CA ARG A 10 4.21 -9.92 -0.97
C ARG A 10 3.37 -10.19 -2.21
N LEU A 11 2.40 -9.32 -2.50
CA LEU A 11 1.60 -9.40 -3.71
C LEU A 11 2.45 -9.22 -4.98
N LEU A 12 3.29 -8.18 -5.03
CA LEU A 12 4.20 -7.95 -6.16
C LEU A 12 5.13 -9.15 -6.41
N TYR A 13 5.59 -9.80 -5.33
CA TYR A 13 6.43 -10.98 -5.42
C TYR A 13 5.68 -12.19 -6.01
N ASP A 14 4.45 -12.44 -5.57
CA ASP A 14 3.64 -13.56 -6.07
C ASP A 14 3.23 -13.35 -7.53
N GLU A 15 2.80 -12.14 -7.91
CA GLU A 15 2.45 -11.79 -9.29
C GLU A 15 3.61 -12.01 -10.27
N GLU A 16 4.84 -11.68 -9.86
CA GLU A 16 6.00 -11.92 -10.72
C GLU A 16 6.32 -13.41 -10.82
N ARG A 17 6.18 -14.18 -9.74
CA ARG A 17 6.43 -15.63 -9.73
C ARG A 17 5.43 -16.41 -10.58
N GLU A 18 4.19 -15.97 -10.67
CA GLU A 18 3.17 -16.58 -11.53
C GLU A 18 3.56 -16.50 -13.01
N LYS A 19 4.39 -15.53 -13.40
CA LYS A 19 4.89 -15.38 -14.79
C LYS A 19 5.97 -16.40 -15.18
N LEU A 20 6.19 -17.46 -14.38
CA LEU A 20 7.18 -18.53 -14.60
C LEU A 20 8.63 -18.03 -14.74
N THR A 21 8.96 -16.88 -14.15
CA THR A 21 10.32 -16.33 -14.14
C THR A 21 11.24 -17.16 -13.24
N LEU A 22 12.39 -17.58 -13.77
CA LEU A 22 13.44 -18.30 -13.03
C LEU A 22 14.16 -17.46 -11.95
N ARG A 23 13.77 -16.19 -11.77
CA ARG A 23 14.44 -15.26 -10.86
C ARG A 23 13.87 -15.44 -9.45
N ALA A 24 14.74 -15.83 -8.51
CA ALA A 24 14.36 -15.95 -7.11
C ALA A 24 14.04 -14.59 -6.47
N ALA A 25 14.73 -13.52 -6.90
CA ALA A 25 14.52 -12.16 -6.43
C ALA A 25 13.80 -11.32 -7.47
N VAL A 26 12.83 -10.52 -7.04
CA VAL A 26 11.98 -9.70 -7.91
C VAL A 26 12.45 -8.24 -7.86
N PRO A 27 12.92 -7.66 -8.99
CA PRO A 27 13.28 -6.26 -9.04
C PRO A 27 12.04 -5.37 -9.08
N VAL A 28 12.04 -4.33 -8.26
CA VAL A 28 10.96 -3.34 -8.18
C VAL A 28 11.53 -1.95 -7.93
N THR A 29 10.69 -0.94 -8.16
CA THR A 29 10.94 0.45 -7.76
C THR A 29 10.08 0.85 -6.57
N THR A 30 10.48 1.93 -5.88
CA THR A 30 9.64 2.57 -4.87
C THR A 30 8.30 3.01 -5.47
N TYR A 31 8.31 3.51 -6.71
CA TYR A 31 7.10 3.86 -7.44
C TYR A 31 6.13 2.68 -7.57
N ASP A 32 6.61 1.50 -7.94
CA ASP A 32 5.78 0.29 -8.11
C ASP A 32 5.07 -0.07 -6.79
N VAL A 33 5.78 0.02 -5.67
CA VAL A 33 5.22 -0.29 -4.34
C VAL A 33 4.21 0.77 -3.90
N VAL A 34 4.55 2.05 -4.02
CA VAL A 34 3.68 3.14 -3.57
C VAL A 34 2.42 3.25 -4.44
N SER A 35 2.56 3.13 -5.76
CA SER A 35 1.42 3.12 -6.69
C SER A 35 0.48 1.97 -6.38
N ARG A 36 1.03 0.76 -6.18
CA ARG A 36 0.24 -0.42 -5.83
C ARG A 36 -0.44 -0.28 -4.47
N LEU A 37 0.26 0.27 -3.49
CA LEU A 37 -0.31 0.55 -2.18
C LEU A 37 -1.52 1.47 -2.30
N LEU A 38 -1.41 2.55 -3.08
CA LEU A 38 -2.51 3.51 -3.33
C LEU A 38 -3.70 2.89 -4.07
N THR A 39 -3.48 1.88 -4.94
CA THR A 39 -4.57 1.19 -5.63
C THR A 39 -5.41 0.32 -4.69
N PHE A 40 -4.77 -0.38 -3.75
CA PHE A 40 -5.47 -1.26 -2.82
C PHE A 40 -6.04 -0.54 -1.63
N SER A 41 -5.34 0.50 -1.21
CA SER A 41 -5.81 1.30 -0.14
C SER A 41 -6.81 2.31 -0.68
N THR A 42 -8.08 2.16 -0.30
CA THR A 42 -8.98 3.31 -0.13
C THR A 42 -8.47 4.27 0.97
N LEU A 43 -7.19 4.15 1.39
CA LEU A 43 -6.51 5.08 2.29
C LEU A 43 -6.73 6.47 1.72
N LYS A 44 -7.43 7.29 2.50
CA LYS A 44 -7.65 8.70 2.26
C LYS A 44 -6.34 9.51 2.19
N ARG A 45 -5.16 8.87 2.31
CA ARG A 45 -3.86 9.54 2.44
C ARG A 45 -2.68 8.69 1.96
N LYS A 46 -1.84 9.30 1.12
CA LYS A 46 -0.52 8.80 0.73
C LYS A 46 0.38 8.58 1.97
N PRO A 47 1.17 7.48 2.04
CA PRO A 47 2.14 7.30 3.12
C PRO A 47 3.13 8.47 3.18
N SER A 48 3.51 8.86 4.39
CA SER A 48 4.59 9.84 4.58
C SER A 48 5.92 9.26 4.12
N GLU A 49 6.81 10.10 3.60
CA GLU A 49 8.18 9.71 3.21
C GLU A 49 8.94 9.09 4.40
N LYS A 50 8.66 9.58 5.63
CA LYS A 50 9.22 9.01 6.85
C LYS A 50 8.73 7.58 7.10
N ASP A 51 7.41 7.34 7.02
CA ASP A 51 6.84 6.01 7.25
C ASP A 51 7.33 5.00 6.20
N GLN A 52 7.46 5.46 4.95
CA GLN A 52 7.98 4.67 3.84
C GLN A 52 9.44 4.28 4.07
N SER A 53 10.30 5.26 4.36
CA SER A 53 11.72 5.01 4.57
C SER A 53 11.98 4.15 5.81
N GLU A 54 11.25 4.35 6.90
CA GLU A 54 11.32 3.50 8.10
C GLU A 54 10.87 2.06 7.80
N ALA A 55 9.77 1.89 7.07
CA ALA A 55 9.29 0.58 6.65
C ALA A 55 10.33 -0.15 5.78
N PHE A 56 10.85 0.51 4.74
CA PHE A 56 11.85 -0.10 3.86
C PHE A 56 13.17 -0.42 4.58
N ARG A 57 13.65 0.47 5.46
CA ARG A 57 14.83 0.18 6.30
C ARG A 57 14.61 -1.03 7.19
N LEU A 58 13.43 -1.15 7.82
CA LEU A 58 13.11 -2.30 8.66
C LEU A 58 13.08 -3.59 7.86
N LEU A 59 12.40 -3.60 6.71
CA LEU A 59 12.31 -4.76 5.83
C LEU A 59 13.66 -5.16 5.25
N SER A 60 14.51 -4.17 4.95
CA SER A 60 15.87 -4.42 4.50
C SER A 60 16.73 -5.04 5.60
N ARG A 61 16.59 -4.59 6.86
CA ARG A 61 17.27 -5.18 8.01
C ARG A 61 16.93 -6.66 8.21
N TYR A 62 15.71 -7.07 7.89
CA TYR A 62 15.27 -8.47 7.94
C TYR A 62 15.54 -9.27 6.66
N ASN A 63 16.33 -8.72 5.72
CA ASN A 63 16.63 -9.36 4.43
C ASN A 63 15.38 -9.72 3.62
N ILE A 64 14.30 -8.95 3.75
CA ILE A 64 13.09 -9.09 2.91
C ILE A 64 13.28 -8.33 1.60
N ILE A 65 13.95 -7.18 1.68
CA ILE A 65 14.33 -6.38 0.51
C ILE A 65 15.81 -5.98 0.54
N GLN A 66 16.39 -5.70 -0.61
CA GLN A 66 17.74 -5.14 -0.71
C GLN A 66 17.77 -3.98 -1.69
N LYS A 67 18.23 -2.81 -1.22
CA LYS A 67 18.44 -1.63 -2.05
C LYS A 67 19.56 -1.88 -3.06
N ILE A 68 19.33 -1.45 -4.30
CA ILE A 68 20.32 -1.50 -5.38
C ILE A 68 20.82 -0.09 -5.70
N SER A 69 19.93 0.89 -5.86
CA SER A 69 20.32 2.29 -6.08
C SER A 69 19.25 3.28 -5.62
N GLY A 70 19.67 4.53 -5.36
CA GLY A 70 18.79 5.63 -4.98
C GLY A 70 18.54 5.74 -3.47
N THR A 71 17.66 6.66 -3.10
CA THR A 71 17.17 6.84 -1.72
C THR A 71 15.75 6.27 -1.57
N TRP A 72 15.36 5.82 -0.38
CA TRP A 72 14.09 5.08 -0.22
C TRP A 72 12.86 5.91 -0.58
N GLU A 73 13.00 7.23 -0.48
CA GLU A 73 12.01 8.26 -0.70
C GLU A 73 11.82 8.58 -2.20
N GLU A 74 12.86 8.34 -3.02
CA GLU A 74 12.82 8.56 -4.47
C GLU A 74 11.97 7.49 -5.18
N PRO A 75 11.07 7.89 -6.10
CA PRO A 75 10.28 6.95 -6.90
C PRO A 75 11.13 5.96 -7.71
N GLU A 76 12.26 6.43 -8.24
CA GLU A 76 13.21 5.67 -9.07
C GLU A 76 14.14 4.75 -8.27
N CYS A 77 14.02 4.74 -6.93
CA CYS A 77 14.83 3.86 -6.10
C CYS A 77 14.53 2.40 -6.43
N ARG A 78 15.58 1.68 -6.81
CA ARG A 78 15.50 0.27 -7.23
C ARG A 78 15.94 -0.62 -6.10
N PHE A 79 15.18 -1.70 -5.90
CA PHE A 79 15.48 -2.72 -4.92
C PHE A 79 14.96 -4.08 -5.36
N LEU A 80 15.43 -5.11 -4.67
CA LEU A 80 15.01 -6.48 -4.87
C LEU A 80 14.11 -6.91 -3.72
N ILE A 81 13.07 -7.70 -4.03
CA ILE A 81 12.29 -8.46 -3.07
C ILE A 81 12.82 -9.89 -3.05
N PHE A 82 13.14 -10.41 -1.87
CA PHE A 82 13.68 -11.75 -1.69
C PHE A 82 12.62 -12.80 -1.35
N PRO A 83 12.88 -14.10 -1.62
CA PRO A 83 12.00 -15.21 -1.22
C PRO A 83 11.71 -15.29 0.28
N SER A 84 12.53 -14.66 1.13
CA SER A 84 12.31 -14.54 2.57
C SER A 84 10.97 -13.89 2.91
N ILE A 85 10.38 -13.12 2.00
CA ILE A 85 9.02 -12.58 2.14
C ILE A 85 7.97 -13.69 2.28
N LEU A 86 8.22 -14.87 1.72
CA LEU A 86 7.33 -16.02 1.82
C LEU A 86 7.26 -16.59 3.25
N VAL A 87 8.39 -16.48 3.96
CA VAL A 87 8.51 -16.91 5.36
C VAL A 87 7.96 -15.83 6.29
N ALA A 88 8.26 -14.56 6.01
CA ALA A 88 7.77 -13.44 6.80
C ALA A 88 6.25 -13.28 6.72
N LEU A 89 5.65 -13.58 5.56
CA LEU A 89 4.21 -13.52 5.33
C LEU A 89 3.71 -14.81 4.66
N PRO A 90 3.49 -15.89 5.43
CA PRO A 90 2.94 -17.15 4.90
C PRO A 90 1.53 -16.96 4.34
N ASN A 91 1.08 -17.88 3.47
CA ASN A 91 -0.22 -17.75 2.79
C ASN A 91 -1.40 -17.57 3.77
N ASP A 92 -1.41 -18.29 4.90
CA ASP A 92 -2.45 -18.15 5.92
C ASP A 92 -2.44 -16.78 6.60
N ALA A 93 -1.30 -16.09 6.64
CA ALA A 93 -1.19 -14.75 7.20
C ALA A 93 -1.73 -13.67 6.25
N ILE A 94 -1.64 -13.88 4.93
CA ILE A 94 -2.16 -12.97 3.90
C ILE A 94 -3.67 -12.82 4.06
N GLY A 95 -4.41 -13.93 4.18
CA GLY A 95 -5.86 -13.92 4.37
C GLY A 95 -6.29 -13.17 5.64
N ARG A 96 -5.54 -13.34 6.74
CA ARG A 96 -5.82 -12.62 8.00
C ARG A 96 -5.62 -11.11 7.88
N ILE A 97 -4.54 -10.67 7.21
CA ILE A 97 -4.27 -9.25 7.00
C ILE A 97 -5.33 -8.63 6.09
N TYR A 98 -5.73 -9.36 5.04
CA TYR A 98 -6.80 -8.93 4.15
C TYR A 98 -8.14 -8.73 4.89
N SER A 99 -8.58 -9.70 5.70
CA SER A 99 -9.81 -9.56 6.49
C SER A 99 -9.76 -8.43 7.52
N SER A 100 -8.60 -8.22 8.15
CA SER A 100 -8.39 -7.09 9.06
C SER A 100 -8.52 -5.76 8.32
N LEU A 101 -7.95 -5.66 7.12
CA LEU A 101 -8.01 -4.46 6.29
C LEU A 101 -9.44 -4.17 5.80
N GLU A 102 -10.19 -5.19 5.37
CA GLU A 102 -11.61 -5.02 5.01
C GLU A 102 -12.47 -4.56 6.20
N THR A 103 -12.20 -5.08 7.40
CA THR A 103 -12.90 -4.67 8.61
C THR A 103 -12.65 -3.21 8.94
N ASP A 104 -11.40 -2.75 8.85
CA ASP A 104 -11.03 -1.35 9.06
C ASP A 104 -11.67 -0.42 8.01
N ILE A 105 -11.77 -0.87 6.75
CA ILE A 105 -12.44 -0.14 5.66
C ILE A 105 -13.95 0.00 5.96
N ASN A 106 -14.60 -1.11 6.34
CA ASN A 106 -16.05 -1.12 6.60
C ASN A 106 -16.45 -0.37 7.89
N SER A 107 -15.55 -0.34 8.88
CA SER A 107 -15.77 0.38 10.14
C SER A 107 -15.61 1.90 10.01
N GLY A 108 -14.95 2.39 8.95
CA GLY A 108 -14.74 3.81 8.67
C GLY A 108 -15.90 4.53 7.96
N ASN A 109 -17.03 3.87 7.74
CA ASN A 109 -18.16 4.37 6.95
C ASN A 109 -19.41 4.78 7.78
N GLN A 110 -19.25 5.08 9.07
CA GLN A 110 -20.31 5.67 9.90
C GLN A 110 -19.86 6.98 10.57
N VAL A 111 -19.59 8.03 9.78
CA VAL A 111 -19.71 9.42 10.27
C VAL A 111 -20.07 10.34 9.09
N GLY A 112 -21.26 10.97 9.14
CA GLY A 112 -21.55 12.21 8.42
C GLY A 112 -22.47 12.17 7.20
N ILE A 113 -23.70 11.67 7.34
CA ILE A 113 -24.84 12.28 6.61
C ILE A 113 -25.67 13.00 7.66
N GLU A 114 -25.25 14.22 8.01
CA GLU A 114 -26.10 15.17 8.72
C GLU A 114 -26.41 16.32 7.76
N GLU A 115 -27.69 16.32 7.34
CA GLU A 115 -28.53 17.44 6.94
C GLU A 115 -27.91 18.54 6.07
N MET A 116 -28.19 18.50 4.76
CA MET A 116 -28.21 19.71 3.94
C MET A 116 -29.28 19.63 2.84
N ASP A 117 -30.53 19.51 3.28
CA ASP A 117 -31.74 19.95 2.56
C ASP A 117 -32.45 20.85 3.60
N GLN A 118 -32.71 22.15 3.45
CA GLN A 118 -33.19 22.88 2.29
C GLN A 118 -32.83 24.37 2.44
N GLU A 119 -32.18 24.96 1.43
CA GLU A 119 -32.32 26.40 1.17
C GLU A 119 -32.58 26.56 -0.33
N ILE A 120 -33.83 26.31 -0.74
CA ILE A 120 -34.29 26.61 -2.09
C ILE A 120 -34.41 28.13 -2.18
N ILE A 121 -33.44 28.70 -2.89
CA ILE A 121 -33.38 30.07 -3.42
C ILE A 121 -34.72 30.42 -4.08
N ARG A 122 -35.49 31.34 -3.46
CA ARG A 122 -36.53 32.09 -4.16
C ARG A 122 -35.86 33.36 -4.70
N GLY A 123 -35.54 33.34 -5.99
CA GLY A 123 -35.06 34.53 -6.69
C GLY A 123 -36.06 35.66 -6.59
N GLU A 124 -35.59 36.83 -6.17
CA GLU A 124 -36.26 38.11 -6.42
C GLU A 124 -36.24 38.36 -7.93
N GLU A 125 -37.42 38.52 -8.55
CA GLU A 125 -37.53 39.06 -9.90
C GLU A 125 -37.24 40.58 -9.89
N PRO A 126 -36.54 41.11 -10.91
CA PRO A 126 -36.23 42.53 -10.96
C PRO A 126 -37.34 43.36 -11.64
N LEU A 127 -37.64 44.48 -10.96
CA LEU A 127 -38.28 45.75 -11.37
C LEU A 127 -39.76 45.75 -11.80
#